data_AF-A0A8H7ZHL9-F1
#
_entry.id   AF-A0A8H7ZHL9-F1
#
_cell.length_a   1.000
_cell.length_b   1.000
_cell.length_c   1.000
_cell.angle_alpha   90.00
_cell.angle_beta   90.00
_cell.angle_gamma   90.00
#
_symmetry.space_group_name_H-M   'P 1'
#
loop_
_entity.id
_entity.type
_entity.pdbx_description
1 polymer ?
#
loop_
_entity_poly.entity_id
_entity_poly.type
_entity_poly.pdbx_seq_one_letter_code
_entity_poly.pdbx_strand_id
1 'polypeptide(L)'
;MEILLRIFGSLHDGGHSLLPMARTCRNFYQIICKYFIYRDIKFKTSSEFFKFANQHLIGEISNKINYLEHVTFVNPQIKKSSNQSINIAGSYAVESNSRTKDTLSYAEFISNLKSLFSHAYGLKSVQFVEIAPEFAFPLELKQKGSTSLFKRKAPKRKRCLDKLVLRPQSGWSIPLKDIHLSLFCEYFESIAELHLIDFIIDQPINVDIKVEKLVLQTCSYSVKKIKSPSPLFKDVSVLGLQGLSSSMQLSLIDLVKLNNKLNTLILDLNSSVFYSNGEFNFTKFNPFFKLLCCGGGNYANLKTLVLKNFDLFNYLKHDDLHEEVDSWIEPPTNNFETFMKYVSFVPSLIIVLKKTPVRVNTCKKCGFKKQQSDKLIETLTSQEWEIFLKQLEIQDNKLKIQSHNSVDLYTVSKYD
;
A
#
# COMPACT_ATOMS: atom_id res chain seq x y z
N MET A 1 21.66 27.82 0.26
CA MET A 1 21.01 26.64 0.89
C MET A 1 20.56 25.64 -0.16
N GLU A 2 19.70 26.02 -1.10
CA GLU A 2 19.14 25.12 -2.13
C GLU A 2 20.21 24.41 -2.99
N ILE A 3 21.28 25.12 -3.37
CA ILE A 3 22.40 24.53 -4.11
C ILE A 3 23.07 23.41 -3.28
N LEU A 4 23.31 23.64 -1.99
CA LEU A 4 23.88 22.61 -1.10
C LEU A 4 22.95 21.41 -0.94
N LEU A 5 21.63 21.64 -0.88
CA LEU A 5 20.64 20.54 -0.86
C LEU A 5 20.69 19.70 -2.14
N ARG A 6 20.83 20.33 -3.31
CA ARG A 6 20.99 19.60 -4.58
C ARG A 6 22.31 18.82 -4.63
N ILE A 7 23.41 19.43 -4.19
CA ILE A 7 24.72 18.77 -4.14
C ILE A 7 24.67 17.55 -3.19
N PHE A 8 24.25 17.74 -1.94
CA PHE A 8 24.13 16.63 -1.00
C PHE A 8 23.11 15.58 -1.46
N GLY A 9 22.03 16.00 -2.12
CA GLY A 9 21.06 15.09 -2.73
C GLY A 9 21.66 14.20 -3.80
N SER A 10 22.54 14.71 -4.65
CA SER A 10 23.23 13.92 -5.68
C SER A 10 24.23 12.92 -5.11
N LEU A 11 24.73 13.18 -3.90
CA LEU A 11 25.69 12.33 -3.19
C LEU A 11 24.99 11.33 -2.25
N HIS A 12 23.69 11.46 -2.03
CA HIS A 12 22.92 10.69 -1.05
C HIS A 12 22.63 9.28 -1.58
N ASP A 13 23.59 8.38 -1.43
CA ASP A 13 23.42 6.94 -1.58
C ASP A 13 23.37 6.29 -0.19
N GLY A 14 22.15 6.04 0.32
CA GLY A 14 21.94 5.44 1.64
C GLY A 14 22.38 6.30 2.84
N GLY A 15 22.63 7.60 2.65
CA GLY A 15 22.95 8.57 3.72
C GLY A 15 24.37 8.48 4.31
N HIS A 16 25.04 7.33 4.20
CA HIS A 16 26.39 7.11 4.74
C HIS A 16 27.46 8.01 4.10
N SER A 17 27.36 8.24 2.80
CA SER A 17 28.25 9.11 2.02
C SER A 17 28.25 10.58 2.48
N LEU A 18 27.20 11.03 3.17
CA LEU A 18 27.09 12.39 3.68
C LEU A 18 27.73 12.59 5.05
N LEU A 19 28.08 11.52 5.78
CA LEU A 19 28.66 11.61 7.12
C LEU A 19 30.03 12.33 7.15
N PRO A 20 30.96 12.10 6.20
CA PRO A 20 32.20 12.86 6.13
C PRO A 20 31.95 14.35 5.85
N MET A 21 31.01 14.66 4.95
CA MET A 21 30.64 16.04 4.62
C MET A 21 30.01 16.77 5.81
N ALA A 22 29.25 16.05 6.64
CA ALA A 22 28.71 16.60 7.88
C ALA A 22 29.81 16.97 8.89
N ARG A 23 31.02 16.42 8.78
CA ARG A 23 32.15 16.76 9.65
C ARG A 23 32.95 17.96 9.17
N THR A 24 32.74 18.45 7.95
CA THR A 24 33.50 19.55 7.36
C THR A 24 33.24 20.87 8.07
N CYS A 25 31.98 21.22 8.33
CA CYS A 25 31.64 22.44 9.06
C CYS A 25 30.25 22.33 9.73
N ARG A 26 30.00 23.21 10.70
CA ARG A 26 28.73 23.24 11.45
C ARG A 26 27.50 23.44 10.55
N ASN A 27 27.64 24.23 9.48
CA ASN A 27 26.53 24.48 8.54
C ASN A 27 26.19 23.20 7.76
N PHE A 28 27.21 22.48 7.25
CA PHE A 28 27.01 21.21 6.56
C PHE A 28 26.40 20.17 7.49
N TYR A 29 26.94 20.06 8.72
CA TYR A 29 26.36 19.20 9.76
C TYR A 29 24.86 19.45 9.93
N GLN A 30 24.46 20.71 10.12
CA GLN A 30 23.06 21.07 10.33
C GLN A 30 22.18 20.73 9.12
N ILE A 31 22.63 21.05 7.91
CA ILE A 31 21.86 20.77 6.68
C ILE A 31 21.73 19.25 6.47
N ILE A 32 22.83 18.52 6.56
CA ILE A 32 22.87 17.07 6.31
C ILE A 32 22.02 16.32 7.33
N CYS A 33 22.21 16.60 8.62
CA CYS A 33 21.43 15.94 9.66
C CYS A 33 19.93 16.20 9.49
N LYS A 34 19.55 17.46 9.24
CA LYS A 34 18.16 17.90 9.21
C LYS A 34 17.39 17.40 7.97
N TYR A 35 17.99 17.46 6.79
CA TYR A 35 17.28 17.19 5.53
C TYR A 35 17.50 15.78 4.97
N PHE A 36 18.51 15.05 5.46
CA PHE A 36 18.86 13.73 4.95
C PHE A 36 18.83 12.67 6.05
N ILE A 37 19.60 12.83 7.13
CA ILE A 37 19.74 11.78 8.16
C ILE A 37 18.47 11.60 8.99
N TYR A 38 17.88 12.69 9.48
CA TYR A 38 16.68 12.62 10.33
C TYR A 38 15.38 12.56 9.52
N ARG A 39 15.42 12.57 8.19
CA ARG A 39 14.22 12.56 7.35
C ARG A 39 13.54 11.19 7.32
N ASP A 40 14.35 10.13 7.26
CA ASP A 40 13.91 8.73 7.27
C ASP A 40 14.75 7.95 8.29
N ILE A 41 14.09 7.42 9.32
CA ILE A 41 14.75 6.69 10.39
C ILE A 41 14.15 5.30 10.55
N LYS A 42 15.01 4.29 10.54
CA LYS A 42 14.65 2.91 10.82
C LYS A 42 15.28 2.45 12.13
N PHE A 43 14.43 2.12 13.11
CA PHE A 43 14.82 1.50 14.36
C PHE A 43 14.71 -0.02 14.21
N LYS A 44 15.87 -0.71 14.22
CA LYS A 44 15.94 -2.18 14.15
C LYS A 44 15.64 -2.83 15.50
N THR A 45 15.83 -2.09 16.59
CA THR A 45 15.58 -2.57 17.96
C THR A 45 14.94 -1.48 18.82
N SER A 46 14.21 -1.90 19.85
CA SER A 46 13.66 -0.99 20.87
C SER A 46 14.73 -0.15 21.58
N SER A 47 15.96 -0.67 21.70
CA SER A 47 17.09 0.04 22.32
C SER A 47 17.55 1.24 21.49
N GLU A 48 17.61 1.08 20.16
CA GLU A 48 17.93 2.20 19.25
C GLU A 48 16.89 3.31 19.38
N PHE A 49 15.60 2.94 19.41
CA PHE A 49 14.54 3.92 19.59
C PHE A 49 14.62 4.62 20.96
N PHE A 50 14.91 3.89 22.04
CA PHE A 50 15.07 4.50 23.36
C PHE A 50 16.24 5.48 23.42
N LYS A 51 17.39 5.13 22.84
CA LYS A 51 18.54 6.03 22.74
C LYS A 51 18.16 7.31 21.97
N PHE A 52 17.47 7.16 20.85
CA PHE A 52 16.94 8.29 20.08
C PHE A 52 15.98 9.14 20.92
N ALA A 53 15.04 8.50 21.63
CA ALA A 53 14.06 9.19 22.44
C ALA A 53 14.72 9.98 23.58
N ASN A 54 15.66 9.39 24.31
CA ASN A 54 16.38 10.08 25.37
C ASN A 54 17.18 11.29 24.86
N GLN A 55 17.74 11.19 23.66
CA GLN A 55 18.54 12.27 23.08
C GLN A 55 17.72 13.38 22.45
N HIS A 56 16.49 13.10 22.00
CA HIS A 56 15.76 14.00 21.11
C HIS A 56 14.31 14.26 21.48
N LEU A 57 13.67 13.37 22.25
CA LEU A 57 12.25 13.39 22.59
C LEU A 57 11.97 13.63 24.08
N ILE A 58 12.96 13.42 24.96
CA ILE A 58 12.85 13.61 26.42
C ILE A 58 13.62 14.87 26.82
N GLY A 59 12.97 15.77 27.56
CA GLY A 59 13.56 17.06 27.98
C GLY A 59 13.26 18.20 26.98
N GLU A 60 14.24 19.05 26.69
CA GLU A 60 14.12 20.05 25.61
C GLU A 60 14.15 19.35 24.26
N ILE A 61 13.03 19.41 23.55
CA ILE A 61 12.86 18.76 22.25
C ILE A 61 13.90 19.30 21.27
N SER A 62 14.64 18.39 20.64
CA SER A 62 15.72 18.75 19.74
C SER A 62 15.18 19.42 18.48
N ASN A 63 15.61 20.66 18.21
CA ASN A 63 15.32 21.35 16.93
C ASN A 63 15.88 20.61 15.69
N LYS A 64 16.70 19.56 15.88
CA LYS A 64 17.29 18.76 14.79
C LYS A 64 16.30 17.79 14.16
N ILE A 65 15.23 17.40 14.88
CA ILE A 65 14.29 16.37 14.43
C ILE A 65 13.00 16.92 13.81
N ASN A 66 12.89 18.25 13.63
CA ASN A 66 11.71 18.93 13.05
C ASN A 66 11.34 18.53 11.60
N TYR A 67 12.08 17.60 10.98
CA TYR A 67 11.97 17.17 9.58
C TYR A 67 11.85 15.64 9.46
N LEU A 68 11.55 14.97 10.56
CA LEU A 68 11.32 13.54 10.56
C LEU A 68 10.00 13.23 9.84
N GLU A 69 10.12 12.81 8.58
CA GLU A 69 8.98 12.50 7.71
C GLU A 69 8.62 11.01 7.78
N HIS A 70 9.61 10.12 7.89
CA HIS A 70 9.41 8.68 7.83
C HIS A 70 10.06 7.96 9.01
N VAL A 71 9.30 7.10 9.68
CA VAL A 71 9.81 6.25 10.76
C VAL A 71 9.40 4.81 10.54
N THR A 72 10.35 3.89 10.67
CA THR A 72 10.12 2.44 10.67
C THR A 72 10.56 1.82 11.99
N PHE A 73 9.66 1.10 12.64
CA PHE A 73 9.92 0.27 13.81
C PHE A 73 9.92 -1.20 13.40
N VAL A 74 11.06 -1.86 13.57
CA VAL A 74 11.20 -3.31 13.37
C VAL A 74 11.05 -4.00 14.72
N ASN A 75 10.25 -5.07 14.78
CA ASN A 75 10.03 -5.88 15.97
C ASN A 75 9.71 -5.02 17.22
N PRO A 76 8.59 -4.28 17.20
CA PRO A 76 8.26 -3.33 18.25
C PRO A 76 8.07 -4.01 19.61
N GLN A 77 8.39 -3.30 20.70
CA GLN A 77 8.32 -3.83 22.05
C GLN A 77 6.90 -4.32 22.39
N ILE A 78 6.78 -5.54 22.89
CA ILE A 78 5.53 -6.13 23.39
C ILE A 78 5.42 -6.03 24.91
N LYS A 79 4.19 -5.99 25.43
CA LYS A 79 3.95 -6.06 26.87
C LYS A 79 4.27 -7.49 27.34
N LYS A 80 5.28 -7.65 28.19
CA LYS A 80 5.57 -8.94 28.84
C LYS A 80 4.33 -9.38 29.62
N SER A 81 3.72 -10.49 29.23
CA SER A 81 2.68 -11.12 30.04
C SER A 81 3.33 -12.02 31.09
N SER A 82 2.80 -12.05 32.30
CA SER A 82 3.31 -12.90 33.39
C SER A 82 3.11 -14.41 33.15
N ASN A 83 2.40 -14.79 32.07
CA ASN A 83 1.96 -16.16 31.82
C ASN A 83 2.63 -16.82 30.59
N GLN A 84 3.70 -16.27 30.04
CA GLN A 84 4.34 -16.78 28.83
C GLN A 84 5.58 -17.64 29.12
N SER A 85 5.39 -18.95 29.23
CA SER A 85 6.33 -19.94 28.68
C SER A 85 5.79 -20.35 27.31
N ILE A 86 6.45 -19.96 26.22
CA ILE A 86 6.07 -20.41 24.89
C ILE A 86 6.56 -21.85 24.73
N ASN A 87 5.69 -22.84 24.96
CA ASN A 87 5.95 -24.21 24.54
C ASN A 87 5.48 -24.38 23.10
N ILE A 88 6.39 -24.26 22.14
CA ILE A 88 6.14 -24.65 20.76
C ILE A 88 6.21 -26.18 20.71
N ALA A 89 5.14 -26.83 20.23
CA ALA A 89 5.11 -28.28 20.09
C ALA A 89 6.20 -28.72 19.10
N GLY A 90 7.17 -29.50 19.57
CA GLY A 90 8.26 -30.05 18.77
C GLY A 90 9.63 -29.36 18.92
N SER A 91 9.74 -28.25 19.64
CA SER A 91 11.05 -27.71 20.03
C SER A 91 11.40 -28.14 21.45
N TYR A 92 12.54 -28.81 21.62
CA TYR A 92 13.20 -28.98 22.92
C TYR A 92 13.11 -27.66 23.69
N ALA A 93 12.70 -27.73 24.96
CA ALA A 93 12.47 -26.60 25.84
C ALA A 93 13.65 -25.63 25.80
N VAL A 94 13.56 -24.60 24.95
CA VAL A 94 14.42 -23.44 25.05
C VAL A 94 13.79 -22.60 26.16
N GLU A 95 14.17 -22.92 27.39
CA GLU A 95 14.04 -21.98 28.50
C GLU A 95 14.76 -20.70 28.08
N SER A 96 14.01 -19.74 27.56
CA SER A 96 14.50 -18.38 27.35
C SER A 96 14.56 -17.71 28.73
N ASN A 97 15.50 -18.18 29.55
CA ASN A 97 16.02 -17.47 30.71
C ASN A 97 16.70 -16.17 30.24
N SER A 98 15.89 -15.20 29.80
CA SER A 98 16.31 -13.81 29.59
C SER A 98 16.23 -13.03 30.89
N ARG A 99 16.70 -13.63 31.99
CA ARG A 99 17.17 -12.89 33.17
C ARG A 99 18.63 -12.57 32.95
N THR A 100 18.92 -11.56 32.11
CA THR A 100 20.05 -10.62 32.22
C THR A 100 20.19 -9.83 30.91
N LYS A 101 20.34 -8.50 31.06
CA LYS A 101 20.63 -7.43 30.07
C LYS A 101 19.43 -6.69 29.47
N ASP A 102 19.17 -5.51 30.05
CA ASP A 102 18.50 -4.33 29.48
C ASP A 102 17.13 -4.50 28.81
N THR A 103 16.15 -5.07 29.53
CA THR A 103 14.78 -5.05 29.02
C THR A 103 14.13 -3.71 29.31
N LEU A 104 14.29 -2.77 28.38
CA LEU A 104 13.49 -1.55 28.30
C LEU A 104 12.00 -1.88 28.46
N SER A 105 11.31 -1.14 29.32
CA SER A 105 9.93 -1.45 29.64
C SER A 105 9.03 -1.09 28.46
N TYR A 106 7.99 -1.91 28.23
CA TYR A 106 6.95 -1.59 27.25
C TYR A 106 6.29 -0.23 27.54
N ALA A 107 6.17 0.15 28.81
CA ALA A 107 5.62 1.44 29.21
C ALA A 107 6.48 2.62 28.72
N GLU A 108 7.82 2.54 28.85
CA GLU A 108 8.74 3.54 28.30
C GLU A 108 8.67 3.60 26.78
N PHE A 109 8.61 2.45 26.10
CA PHE A 109 8.45 2.40 24.65
C PHE A 109 7.19 3.16 24.19
N ILE A 110 6.05 2.90 24.82
CA ILE A 110 4.80 3.60 24.54
C ILE A 110 4.89 5.10 24.87
N SER A 111 5.48 5.47 26.01
CA SER A 111 5.66 6.87 26.40
C SER A 111 6.48 7.65 25.37
N ASN A 112 7.58 7.04 24.89
CA ASN A 112 8.44 7.62 23.87
C ASN A 112 7.73 7.75 22.51
N LEU A 113 6.91 6.75 22.13
CA LEU A 113 6.06 6.84 20.94
C LEU A 113 5.03 7.98 21.05
N LYS A 114 4.39 8.12 22.21
CA LYS A 114 3.45 9.23 22.46
C LYS A 114 4.15 10.58 22.34
N SER A 115 5.36 10.72 22.87
CA SER A 115 6.18 11.92 22.69
C SER A 115 6.48 12.15 21.19
N LEU A 116 6.90 11.11 20.46
CA LEU A 116 7.16 11.21 19.02
C LEU A 116 5.94 11.73 18.24
N PHE A 117 4.76 11.18 18.52
CA PHE A 117 3.52 11.55 17.84
C PHE A 117 3.00 12.91 18.27
N SER A 118 3.24 13.36 19.51
CA SER A 118 2.77 14.66 20.01
C SER A 118 3.45 15.86 19.34
N HIS A 119 4.76 15.76 19.09
CA HIS A 119 5.61 16.93 18.83
C HIS A 119 5.73 17.37 17.36
N ALA A 120 4.94 16.79 16.45
CA ALA A 120 4.68 17.33 15.10
C ALA A 120 5.92 17.59 14.21
N TYR A 121 6.82 16.60 14.11
CA TYR A 121 8.04 16.64 13.28
C TYR A 121 7.84 16.65 11.76
N GLY A 122 6.66 17.01 11.26
CA GLY A 122 6.31 16.80 9.85
C GLY A 122 6.18 15.31 9.50
N LEU A 123 5.89 14.45 10.48
CA LEU A 123 5.73 13.01 10.31
C LEU A 123 4.64 12.69 9.28
N LYS A 124 5.05 12.13 8.15
CA LYS A 124 4.20 11.73 7.02
C LYS A 124 3.92 10.23 7.02
N SER A 125 4.92 9.42 7.34
CA SER A 125 4.81 7.96 7.29
C SER A 125 5.30 7.29 8.56
N VAL A 126 4.52 6.32 9.04
CA VAL A 126 4.92 5.43 10.12
C VAL A 126 4.77 3.98 9.65
N GLN A 127 5.77 3.16 9.92
CA GLN A 127 5.76 1.74 9.61
C GLN A 127 6.08 0.93 10.86
N PHE A 128 5.27 -0.09 11.12
CA PHE A 128 5.56 -1.14 12.07
C PHE A 128 5.70 -2.44 11.29
N VAL A 129 6.90 -3.02 11.34
CA VAL A 129 7.23 -4.26 10.62
C VAL A 129 7.72 -5.31 11.60
N GLU A 130 7.52 -6.58 11.25
CA GLU A 130 7.79 -7.71 12.14
C GLU A 130 6.96 -7.63 13.44
N ILE A 131 5.70 -7.22 13.30
CA ILE A 131 4.76 -7.18 14.42
C ILE A 131 4.48 -8.62 14.91
N ALA A 132 4.74 -8.88 16.19
CA ALA A 132 4.38 -10.14 16.84
C ALA A 132 2.85 -10.24 17.06
N PRO A 133 2.26 -11.46 17.09
CA PRO A 133 0.82 -11.63 17.32
C PRO A 133 0.27 -10.97 18.59
N GLU A 134 1.09 -10.84 19.63
CA GLU A 134 0.73 -10.25 20.92
C GLU A 134 0.92 -8.73 20.97
N PHE A 135 1.46 -8.13 19.91
CA PHE A 135 1.65 -6.70 19.87
C PHE A 135 0.30 -5.99 19.91
N ALA A 136 0.16 -5.09 20.88
CA ALA A 136 -1.00 -4.25 21.04
C ALA A 136 -0.53 -2.88 21.51
N PHE A 137 -1.14 -1.81 21.01
CA PHE A 137 -1.06 -0.53 21.70
C PHE A 137 -1.98 -0.58 22.94
N PRO A 138 -1.67 0.19 23.99
CA PRO A 138 -2.59 0.29 25.09
C PRO A 138 -3.91 0.85 24.56
N LEU A 139 -5.00 0.19 24.93
CA LEU A 139 -6.29 0.83 24.91
C LEU A 139 -6.27 1.82 26.07
N GLU A 140 -5.95 3.08 25.82
CA GLU A 140 -6.52 4.11 26.67
C GLU A 140 -8.03 4.10 26.38
N LEU A 141 -8.73 3.16 27.04
CA LEU A 141 -10.12 3.33 27.33
C LEU A 141 -10.24 4.76 27.82
N LYS A 142 -10.86 5.63 27.02
CA LYS A 142 -11.46 6.87 27.51
C LYS A 142 -11.92 6.54 28.91
N GLN A 143 -11.32 7.14 29.94
CA GLN A 143 -11.75 6.93 31.32
C GLN A 143 -13.24 7.27 31.33
N LYS A 144 -14.09 6.24 31.17
CA LYS A 144 -15.51 6.31 31.41
C LYS A 144 -15.59 6.37 32.92
N GLY A 145 -15.60 7.58 33.46
CA GLY A 145 -15.85 7.81 34.89
C GLY A 145 -14.68 8.31 35.75
N SER A 146 -13.77 9.15 35.26
CA SER A 146 -13.08 10.07 36.18
C SER A 146 -13.80 11.42 36.13
N THR A 147 -14.54 11.72 37.19
CA THR A 147 -15.23 12.99 37.50
C THR A 147 -14.26 14.15 37.78
N SER A 148 -13.04 14.13 37.22
CA SER A 148 -12.12 15.26 37.30
C SER A 148 -12.53 16.31 36.27
N LEU A 149 -13.26 17.34 36.74
CA LEU A 149 -13.68 18.53 36.00
C LEU A 149 -12.53 19.39 35.43
N PHE A 150 -11.26 18.96 35.52
CA PHE A 150 -10.10 19.78 35.15
C PHE A 150 -9.04 19.12 34.26
N LYS A 151 -9.28 17.94 33.67
CA LYS A 151 -8.46 17.52 32.52
C LYS A 151 -9.09 18.04 31.24
N ARG A 152 -8.75 19.29 30.88
CA ARG A 152 -8.97 19.82 29.51
C ARG A 152 -8.47 18.76 28.54
N LYS A 153 -9.39 18.11 27.82
CA LYS A 153 -9.03 17.32 26.63
C LYS A 153 -8.22 18.26 25.76
N ALA A 154 -6.92 18.02 25.64
CA ALA A 154 -6.12 18.76 24.68
C ALA A 154 -6.85 18.66 23.34
N PRO A 155 -7.17 19.79 22.69
CA PRO A 155 -7.91 19.74 21.43
C PRO A 155 -7.15 18.81 20.49
N LYS A 156 -7.83 17.77 19.99
CA LYS A 156 -7.27 16.88 18.96
C LYS A 156 -6.77 17.81 17.85
N ARG A 157 -5.45 17.95 17.71
CA ARG A 157 -4.89 18.67 16.58
C ARG A 157 -5.33 17.88 15.35
N LYS A 158 -6.00 18.54 14.40
CA LYS A 158 -6.48 17.96 13.14
C LYS A 158 -5.31 17.52 12.27
N ARG A 159 -4.66 16.42 12.64
CA ARG A 159 -3.46 15.92 11.98
C ARG A 159 -3.83 14.76 11.08
N CYS A 160 -3.41 14.85 9.83
CA CYS A 160 -3.44 13.73 8.89
C CYS A 160 -2.07 13.07 8.90
N LEU A 161 -2.05 11.74 8.90
CA LEU A 161 -0.87 10.94 8.58
C LEU A 161 -0.96 10.50 7.11
N ASP A 162 0.05 10.79 6.30
CA ASP A 162 0.01 10.44 4.87
C ASP A 162 0.00 8.92 4.67
N LYS A 163 0.78 8.16 5.46
CA LYS A 163 0.88 6.70 5.32
C LYS A 163 1.13 5.95 6.63
N LEU A 164 0.34 4.92 6.88
CA LEU A 164 0.58 3.92 7.92
C LEU A 164 0.77 2.54 7.30
N VAL A 165 1.89 1.88 7.59
CA VAL A 165 2.13 0.48 7.20
C VAL A 165 2.19 -0.39 8.44
N LEU A 166 1.37 -1.44 8.47
CA LEU A 166 1.44 -2.48 9.49
C LEU A 166 1.77 -3.82 8.80
N ARG A 167 2.81 -4.48 9.29
CA ARG A 167 3.27 -5.77 8.76
C ARG A 167 3.67 -6.72 9.90
N PRO A 168 2.99 -7.86 10.07
CA PRO A 168 3.39 -8.94 10.96
C PRO A 168 4.76 -9.53 10.61
N GLN A 169 5.30 -10.32 11.53
CA GLN A 169 6.47 -11.13 11.24
C GLN A 169 6.18 -12.11 10.09
N SER A 170 7.14 -12.30 9.18
CA SER A 170 7.03 -13.23 8.06
C SER A 170 6.59 -14.62 8.54
N GLY A 171 5.63 -15.22 7.83
CA GLY A 171 5.05 -16.51 8.19
C GLY A 171 3.85 -16.43 9.15
N TRP A 172 3.53 -15.26 9.67
CA TRP A 172 2.35 -15.04 10.50
C TRP A 172 1.27 -14.27 9.75
N SER A 173 0.02 -14.64 9.99
CA SER A 173 -1.14 -13.78 9.70
C SER A 173 -1.90 -13.54 10.99
N ILE A 174 -2.08 -12.27 11.35
CA ILE A 174 -2.65 -11.90 12.66
C ILE A 174 -4.02 -11.22 12.50
N PRO A 175 -5.00 -11.47 13.39
CA PRO A 175 -6.28 -10.77 13.34
C PRO A 175 -6.12 -9.27 13.58
N LEU A 176 -6.68 -8.43 12.69
CA LEU A 176 -6.72 -7.00 12.91
C LEU A 176 -7.71 -6.68 14.04
N LYS A 177 -7.28 -5.87 15.01
CA LYS A 177 -8.09 -5.46 16.18
C LYS A 177 -7.94 -3.97 16.41
N ASP A 178 -8.90 -3.37 17.10
CA ASP A 178 -8.89 -1.94 17.46
C ASP A 178 -7.59 -1.51 18.16
N ILE A 179 -7.00 -2.42 18.95
CA ILE A 179 -5.75 -2.22 19.69
C ILE A 179 -4.53 -1.96 18.79
N HIS A 180 -4.58 -2.33 17.50
CA HIS A 180 -3.49 -2.07 16.56
C HIS A 180 -3.50 -0.64 16.02
N LEU A 181 -4.63 0.06 16.16
CA LEU A 181 -4.81 1.43 15.68
C LEU A 181 -5.10 2.43 16.81
N SER A 182 -5.28 1.96 18.05
CA SER A 182 -5.73 2.80 19.18
C SER A 182 -4.82 4.01 19.41
N LEU A 183 -3.50 3.82 19.39
CA LEU A 183 -2.54 4.91 19.58
C LEU A 183 -2.68 5.98 18.49
N PHE A 184 -2.89 5.60 17.23
CA PHE A 184 -3.04 6.56 16.14
C PHE A 184 -4.32 7.40 16.29
N CYS A 185 -5.39 6.82 16.82
CA CYS A 185 -6.66 7.52 17.05
C CYS A 185 -6.55 8.63 18.12
N GLU A 186 -5.51 8.59 18.96
CA GLU A 186 -5.22 9.64 19.94
C GLU A 186 -4.60 10.88 19.29
N TYR A 187 -3.77 10.70 18.25
CA TYR A 187 -2.92 11.77 17.68
C TYR A 187 -3.31 12.24 16.28
N PHE A 188 -4.03 11.41 15.52
CA PHE A 188 -4.39 11.68 14.13
C PHE A 188 -5.91 11.62 13.95
N GLU A 189 -6.45 12.54 13.15
CA GLU A 189 -7.86 12.56 12.76
C GLU A 189 -8.10 11.67 11.53
N SER A 190 -7.11 11.62 10.64
CA SER A 190 -7.17 10.86 9.40
C SER A 190 -5.82 10.21 9.04
N ILE A 191 -5.91 9.13 8.27
CA ILE A 191 -4.81 8.46 7.58
C ILE A 191 -5.14 8.48 6.09
N ALA A 192 -4.29 9.10 5.27
CA ALA A 192 -4.51 9.14 3.84
C ALA A 192 -4.35 7.75 3.22
N GLU A 193 -3.30 7.00 3.56
CA GLU A 193 -3.09 5.61 3.14
C GLU A 193 -2.83 4.67 4.32
N LEU A 194 -3.73 3.71 4.54
CA LEU A 194 -3.52 2.57 5.44
C LEU A 194 -3.12 1.34 4.64
N HIS A 195 -1.91 0.83 4.85
CA HIS A 195 -1.39 -0.38 4.22
C HIS A 195 -1.26 -1.49 5.24
N LEU A 196 -2.08 -2.52 5.08
CA LEU A 196 -2.08 -3.73 5.89
C LEU A 196 -1.47 -4.87 5.08
N ILE A 197 -0.54 -5.60 5.67
CA ILE A 197 0.14 -6.74 5.07
C ILE A 197 -0.11 -7.96 5.96
N ASP A 198 -0.52 -9.10 5.40
CA ASP A 198 -0.74 -10.36 6.14
C ASP A 198 -1.70 -10.26 7.35
N PHE A 199 -2.72 -9.40 7.29
CA PHE A 199 -3.76 -9.32 8.33
C PHE A 199 -5.00 -10.16 8.00
N ILE A 200 -5.62 -10.72 9.04
CA ILE A 200 -6.94 -11.37 8.96
C ILE A 200 -7.99 -10.36 9.44
N ILE A 201 -8.99 -10.07 8.61
CA ILE A 201 -10.11 -9.18 8.97
C ILE A 201 -11.33 -10.07 9.23
N ASP A 202 -11.53 -10.41 10.51
CA ASP A 202 -12.56 -11.34 10.99
C ASP A 202 -13.64 -10.66 11.86
N GLN A 203 -13.42 -9.39 12.24
CA GLN A 203 -14.35 -8.59 13.04
C GLN A 203 -14.40 -7.13 12.57
N PRO A 204 -15.52 -6.41 12.78
CA PRO A 204 -15.58 -4.98 12.54
C PRO A 204 -14.61 -4.21 13.44
N ILE A 205 -13.83 -3.29 12.85
CA ILE A 205 -12.88 -2.43 13.57
C ILE A 205 -13.57 -1.11 13.93
N ASN A 206 -13.67 -0.81 15.23
CA ASN A 206 -14.47 0.28 15.77
C ASN A 206 -13.58 1.41 16.31
N VAL A 207 -12.84 2.04 15.39
CA VAL A 207 -11.92 3.12 15.72
C VAL A 207 -12.39 4.46 15.14
N ASP A 208 -12.08 5.54 15.85
CA ASP A 208 -12.46 6.92 15.52
C ASP A 208 -11.33 7.62 14.74
N ILE A 209 -11.04 7.12 13.54
CA ILE A 209 -10.06 7.67 12.61
C ILE A 209 -10.55 7.49 11.16
N LYS A 210 -10.38 8.52 10.33
CA LYS A 210 -10.79 8.47 8.91
C LYS A 210 -9.68 7.83 8.07
N VAL A 211 -10.03 6.87 7.20
CA VAL A 211 -9.09 6.30 6.22
C VAL A 211 -9.59 6.57 4.81
N GLU A 212 -8.75 7.17 3.96
CA GLU A 212 -9.13 7.56 2.59
C GLU A 212 -8.77 6.48 1.55
N LYS A 213 -7.57 5.92 1.65
CA LYS A 213 -7.06 4.81 0.83
C LYS A 213 -6.67 3.63 1.71
N LEU A 214 -7.16 2.45 1.33
CA LEU A 214 -6.83 1.18 1.98
C LEU A 214 -6.06 0.30 1.00
N VAL A 215 -4.88 -0.18 1.40
CA VAL A 215 -4.10 -1.16 0.65
C VAL A 215 -4.02 -2.44 1.47
N LEU A 216 -4.53 -3.53 0.91
CA LEU A 216 -4.55 -4.86 1.51
C LEU A 216 -3.64 -5.76 0.70
N GLN A 217 -2.49 -6.11 1.28
CA GLN A 217 -1.54 -7.03 0.69
C GLN A 217 -1.63 -8.35 1.43
N THR A 218 -1.84 -9.44 0.70
CA THR A 218 -1.90 -10.82 1.24
C THR A 218 -2.90 -11.01 2.40
N CYS A 219 -3.80 -10.06 2.63
CA CYS A 219 -4.77 -10.10 3.71
C CYS A 219 -5.89 -11.11 3.42
N SER A 220 -6.60 -11.55 4.45
CA SER A 220 -7.76 -12.43 4.32
C SER A 220 -8.97 -11.87 5.04
N TYR A 221 -10.15 -12.35 4.63
CA TYR A 221 -11.44 -11.89 5.14
C TYR A 221 -12.31 -13.10 5.48
N SER A 222 -12.86 -13.10 6.70
CA SER A 222 -13.66 -14.21 7.21
C SER A 222 -14.98 -13.80 7.87
N VAL A 223 -15.34 -12.51 7.84
CA VAL A 223 -16.59 -12.03 8.43
C VAL A 223 -17.78 -12.57 7.64
N LYS A 224 -18.69 -13.26 8.33
CA LYS A 224 -19.96 -13.72 7.76
C LYS A 224 -20.93 -12.54 7.63
N LYS A 225 -21.35 -12.22 6.40
CA LYS A 225 -22.40 -11.24 6.02
C LYS A 225 -22.31 -9.89 6.75
N ILE A 226 -21.63 -8.92 6.14
CA ILE A 226 -21.62 -7.53 6.62
C ILE A 226 -22.89 -6.81 6.16
N LYS A 227 -23.63 -6.23 7.10
CA LYS A 227 -24.80 -5.38 6.82
C LYS A 227 -24.45 -3.89 6.66
N SER A 228 -23.35 -3.45 7.26
CA SER A 228 -22.89 -2.06 7.22
C SER A 228 -21.36 -2.01 7.25
N PRO A 229 -20.70 -1.06 6.58
CA PRO A 229 -19.25 -0.95 6.60
C PRO A 229 -18.74 -0.77 8.04
N SER A 230 -17.59 -1.38 8.35
CA SER A 230 -16.91 -1.11 9.62
C SER A 230 -16.57 0.38 9.72
N PRO A 231 -16.65 1.00 10.93
CA PRO A 231 -16.33 2.41 11.11
C PRO A 231 -14.98 2.85 10.53
N LEU A 232 -13.97 2.00 10.59
CA LEU A 232 -12.65 2.25 10.00
C LEU A 232 -12.70 2.43 8.47
N PHE A 233 -13.59 1.72 7.79
CA PHE A 233 -13.64 1.63 6.32
C PHE A 233 -14.74 2.50 5.69
N LYS A 234 -15.51 3.22 6.51
CA LYS A 234 -16.68 4.01 6.07
C LYS A 234 -16.33 5.14 5.09
N ASP A 235 -15.10 5.64 5.12
CA ASP A 235 -14.63 6.79 4.33
C ASP A 235 -13.64 6.39 3.21
N VAL A 236 -13.39 5.09 3.03
CA VAL A 236 -12.45 4.58 2.03
C VAL A 236 -13.00 4.82 0.64
N SER A 237 -12.27 5.61 -0.15
CA SER A 237 -12.60 5.91 -1.55
C SER A 237 -11.72 5.13 -2.54
N VAL A 238 -10.53 4.73 -2.10
CA VAL A 238 -9.57 3.97 -2.90
C VAL A 238 -9.24 2.65 -2.19
N LEU A 239 -9.49 1.52 -2.85
CA LEU A 239 -9.08 0.20 -2.36
C LEU A 239 -7.99 -0.38 -3.28
N GLY A 240 -6.90 -0.86 -2.71
CA GLY A 240 -5.88 -1.63 -3.41
C GLY A 240 -5.76 -3.05 -2.86
N LEU A 241 -5.81 -4.04 -3.74
CA LEU A 241 -5.61 -5.45 -3.41
C LEU A 241 -4.34 -5.97 -4.09
N GLN A 242 -3.43 -6.55 -3.30
CA GLN A 242 -2.09 -6.97 -3.75
C GLN A 242 -1.74 -8.37 -3.24
N GLY A 243 -0.96 -9.11 -4.02
CA GLY A 243 -0.46 -10.43 -3.61
C GLY A 243 -1.57 -11.43 -3.29
N LEU A 244 -2.65 -11.46 -4.06
CA LEU A 244 -3.76 -12.38 -3.84
C LEU A 244 -3.36 -13.80 -4.26
N SER A 245 -3.52 -14.76 -3.35
CA SER A 245 -3.25 -16.18 -3.55
C SER A 245 -4.52 -17.05 -3.60
N SER A 246 -5.65 -16.54 -3.10
CA SER A 246 -6.93 -17.24 -3.07
C SER A 246 -8.07 -16.36 -3.57
N SER A 247 -9.02 -16.95 -4.30
CA SER A 247 -10.21 -16.22 -4.79
C SER A 247 -11.08 -15.68 -3.66
N MET A 248 -11.00 -16.27 -2.46
CA MET A 248 -11.71 -15.73 -1.28
C MET A 248 -11.24 -14.32 -0.91
N GLN A 249 -9.98 -13.97 -1.19
CA GLN A 249 -9.43 -12.65 -0.87
C GLN A 249 -10.00 -11.54 -1.76
N LEU A 250 -10.58 -11.85 -2.92
CA LEU A 250 -11.35 -10.87 -3.70
C LEU A 250 -12.59 -10.37 -2.95
N SER A 251 -13.09 -11.14 -1.99
CA SER A 251 -14.18 -10.72 -1.10
C SER A 251 -13.76 -9.60 -0.15
N LEU A 252 -12.47 -9.22 -0.06
CA LEU A 252 -12.03 -8.03 0.68
C LEU A 252 -12.68 -6.74 0.14
N ILE A 253 -13.11 -6.73 -1.12
CA ILE A 253 -13.89 -5.62 -1.70
C ILE A 253 -15.20 -5.41 -0.91
N ASP A 254 -15.76 -6.48 -0.32
CA ASP A 254 -17.01 -6.42 0.44
C ASP A 254 -16.90 -5.58 1.72
N LEU A 255 -15.69 -5.39 2.24
CA LEU A 255 -15.42 -4.53 3.40
C LEU A 255 -15.76 -3.06 3.14
N VAL A 256 -15.61 -2.63 1.89
CA VAL A 256 -15.74 -1.22 1.50
C VAL A 256 -16.92 -0.98 0.54
N LYS A 257 -17.36 -1.97 -0.24
CA LYS A 257 -18.41 -1.74 -1.26
C LYS A 257 -19.72 -1.18 -0.70
N LEU A 258 -20.03 -1.45 0.57
CA LEU A 258 -21.24 -0.97 1.25
C LEU A 258 -21.11 0.47 1.78
N ASN A 259 -19.97 1.14 1.60
CA ASN A 259 -19.74 2.50 2.09
C ASN A 259 -20.23 3.61 1.14
N ASN A 260 -20.68 3.26 -0.07
CA ASN A 260 -21.11 4.19 -1.12
C ASN A 260 -20.08 5.27 -1.53
N LYS A 261 -18.80 5.08 -1.17
CA LYS A 261 -17.71 6.03 -1.44
C LYS A 261 -16.57 5.44 -2.26
N LEU A 262 -16.48 4.10 -2.36
CA LEU A 262 -15.50 3.42 -3.20
C LEU A 262 -15.61 3.91 -4.66
N ASN A 263 -14.60 4.67 -5.10
CA ASN A 263 -14.54 5.23 -6.45
C ASN A 263 -13.40 4.66 -7.28
N THR A 264 -12.37 4.13 -6.63
CA THR A 264 -11.17 3.60 -7.29
C THR A 264 -10.82 2.23 -6.73
N LEU A 265 -10.66 1.25 -7.61
CA LEU A 265 -10.16 -0.08 -7.27
C LEU A 265 -8.82 -0.31 -7.98
N ILE A 266 -7.82 -0.75 -7.22
CA ILE A 266 -6.49 -1.09 -7.70
C ILE A 266 -6.30 -2.59 -7.50
N LEU A 267 -6.09 -3.33 -8.59
CA LEU A 267 -5.84 -4.77 -8.55
C LEU A 267 -4.44 -5.07 -9.06
N ASP A 268 -3.65 -5.79 -8.27
CA ASP A 268 -2.36 -6.33 -8.71
C ASP A 268 -2.57 -7.59 -9.56
N LEU A 269 -2.48 -7.44 -10.88
CA LEU A 269 -2.63 -8.54 -11.82
C LEU A 269 -1.39 -9.44 -11.89
N ASN A 270 -0.34 -9.23 -11.09
CA ASN A 270 0.70 -10.24 -10.89
C ASN A 270 0.36 -11.20 -9.74
N SER A 271 -0.80 -11.05 -9.10
CA SER A 271 -1.29 -11.96 -8.06
C SER A 271 -1.58 -13.35 -8.63
N SER A 272 -1.12 -14.41 -7.94
CA SER A 272 -1.24 -15.79 -8.42
C SER A 272 -2.69 -16.26 -8.56
N VAL A 273 -3.63 -15.65 -7.82
CA VAL A 273 -5.07 -15.97 -7.92
C VAL A 273 -5.60 -15.90 -9.35
N PHE A 274 -5.05 -15.00 -10.18
CA PHE A 274 -5.53 -14.74 -11.54
C PHE A 274 -5.04 -15.76 -12.57
N TYR A 275 -4.08 -16.62 -12.22
CA TYR A 275 -3.40 -17.50 -13.15
C TYR A 275 -3.68 -18.97 -12.84
N SER A 276 -3.71 -19.78 -13.90
CA SER A 276 -3.71 -21.24 -13.83
C SER A 276 -2.71 -21.74 -14.86
N ASN A 277 -1.78 -22.61 -14.46
CA ASN A 277 -0.72 -23.14 -15.33
C ASN A 277 0.13 -22.06 -16.04
N GLY A 278 0.29 -20.88 -15.42
CA GLY A 278 1.09 -19.78 -15.98
C GLY A 278 0.33 -18.83 -16.91
N GLU A 279 -0.92 -19.14 -17.25
CA GLU A 279 -1.78 -18.29 -18.09
C GLU A 279 -2.91 -17.66 -17.29
N PHE A 280 -3.35 -16.47 -17.70
CA PHE A 280 -4.46 -15.78 -17.05
C PHE A 280 -5.76 -16.55 -17.27
N ASN A 281 -6.50 -16.82 -16.19
CA ASN A 281 -7.71 -17.61 -16.24
C ASN A 281 -8.94 -16.75 -16.60
N PHE A 282 -9.07 -16.42 -17.89
CA PHE A 282 -10.18 -15.61 -18.41
C PHE A 282 -11.55 -16.23 -18.11
N THR A 283 -11.68 -17.56 -18.23
CA THR A 283 -12.93 -18.28 -17.91
C THR A 283 -13.43 -17.98 -16.49
N LYS A 284 -12.51 -17.94 -15.52
CA LYS A 284 -12.86 -17.68 -14.12
C LYS A 284 -13.10 -16.20 -13.84
N PHE A 285 -12.31 -15.30 -14.44
CA PHE A 285 -12.28 -13.89 -14.04
C PHE A 285 -13.08 -12.94 -14.94
N ASN A 286 -13.37 -13.30 -16.19
CA ASN A 286 -14.24 -12.47 -17.04
C ASN A 286 -15.62 -12.22 -16.43
N PRO A 287 -16.32 -13.22 -15.83
CA PRO A 287 -17.56 -12.97 -15.10
C PRO A 287 -17.38 -12.02 -13.91
N PHE A 288 -16.26 -12.12 -13.20
CA PHE A 288 -15.94 -11.22 -12.08
C PHE A 288 -15.75 -9.76 -12.55
N PHE A 289 -14.95 -9.54 -13.60
CA PHE A 289 -14.72 -8.20 -14.14
C PHE A 289 -15.97 -7.61 -14.80
N LYS A 290 -16.79 -8.43 -15.44
CA LYS A 290 -18.11 -8.02 -15.93
C LYS A 290 -18.98 -7.47 -14.81
N LEU A 291 -19.10 -8.19 -13.70
CA LEU A 291 -19.88 -7.76 -12.53
C LEU A 291 -19.30 -6.52 -11.85
N LEU A 292 -17.98 -6.44 -11.76
CA LEU A 292 -17.28 -5.33 -11.14
C LEU A 292 -17.44 -4.03 -11.94
N CYS A 293 -17.36 -4.12 -13.27
CA CYS A 293 -17.26 -2.96 -14.15
C CYS A 293 -18.59 -2.56 -14.81
N CYS A 294 -19.65 -3.38 -14.73
CA CYS A 294 -20.94 -3.06 -15.35
C CYS A 294 -21.72 -1.91 -14.68
N GLY A 295 -21.21 -1.31 -13.61
CA GLY A 295 -21.85 -0.20 -12.90
C GLY A 295 -23.13 -0.59 -12.12
N GLY A 296 -23.41 -1.89 -11.99
CA GLY A 296 -24.58 -2.40 -11.27
C GLY A 296 -24.37 -2.53 -9.75
N GLY A 297 -25.42 -2.29 -8.98
CA GLY A 297 -25.45 -2.57 -7.53
C GLY A 297 -24.44 -1.76 -6.72
N ASN A 298 -23.75 -2.41 -5.79
CA ASN A 298 -22.81 -1.76 -4.87
C ASN A 298 -21.50 -1.28 -5.53
N TYR A 299 -21.34 -1.47 -6.84
CA TYR A 299 -20.21 -0.99 -7.63
C TYR A 299 -20.54 0.24 -8.50
N ALA A 300 -21.77 0.77 -8.41
CA ALA A 300 -22.20 1.90 -9.22
C ALA A 300 -21.34 3.17 -9.08
N ASN A 301 -20.65 3.33 -7.95
CA ASN A 301 -19.76 4.46 -7.70
C ASN A 301 -18.32 4.26 -8.20
N LEU A 302 -17.98 3.06 -8.70
CA LEU A 302 -16.66 2.76 -9.20
C LEU A 302 -16.42 3.54 -10.51
N LYS A 303 -15.53 4.53 -10.45
CA LYS A 303 -15.16 5.37 -11.59
C LYS A 303 -13.84 4.96 -12.22
N THR A 304 -12.92 4.44 -11.41
CA THR A 304 -11.55 4.15 -11.83
C THR A 304 -11.17 2.71 -11.49
N LEU A 305 -10.72 1.96 -12.49
CA LEU A 305 -10.06 0.67 -12.29
C LEU A 305 -8.58 0.80 -12.66
N VAL A 306 -7.70 0.40 -11.74
CA VAL A 306 -6.25 0.35 -11.98
C VAL A 306 -5.79 -1.10 -11.97
N LEU A 307 -5.33 -1.58 -13.12
CA LEU A 307 -4.71 -2.89 -13.28
C LEU A 307 -3.20 -2.75 -13.17
N LYS A 308 -2.63 -3.16 -12.02
CA LYS A 308 -1.19 -3.09 -11.77
C LYS A 308 -0.47 -4.34 -12.22
N ASN A 309 0.78 -4.18 -12.66
CA ASN A 309 1.67 -5.25 -13.09
C ASN A 309 1.06 -6.15 -14.17
N PHE A 310 0.22 -5.59 -15.04
CA PHE A 310 -0.43 -6.35 -16.08
C PHE A 310 0.51 -6.52 -17.27
N ASP A 311 0.56 -7.73 -17.83
CA ASP A 311 1.30 -8.01 -19.06
C ASP A 311 0.35 -7.98 -20.25
N LEU A 312 0.16 -6.77 -20.78
CA LEU A 312 -0.73 -6.51 -21.91
C LEU A 312 -0.28 -7.26 -23.17
N PHE A 313 1.02 -7.36 -23.41
CA PHE A 313 1.58 -7.80 -24.69
C PHE A 313 1.73 -9.32 -24.80
N ASN A 314 1.72 -10.04 -23.67
CA ASN A 314 1.65 -11.50 -23.72
C ASN A 314 0.36 -12.01 -24.40
N TYR A 315 -0.71 -11.21 -24.38
CA TYR A 315 -2.02 -11.55 -24.95
C TYR A 315 -2.36 -10.76 -26.22
N LEU A 316 -1.65 -9.66 -26.49
CA LEU A 316 -1.69 -8.92 -27.76
C LEU A 316 -0.57 -9.37 -28.70
N LYS A 317 -0.51 -10.67 -28.99
CA LYS A 317 0.50 -11.17 -29.94
C LYS A 317 0.16 -10.68 -31.33
N HIS A 318 1.16 -10.09 -31.98
CA HIS A 318 1.00 -9.46 -33.28
C HIS A 318 0.64 -10.47 -34.39
N ASP A 319 1.04 -11.74 -34.27
CA ASP A 319 0.79 -12.75 -35.30
C ASP A 319 -0.69 -13.20 -35.33
N ASP A 320 -1.40 -13.06 -34.21
CA ASP A 320 -2.82 -13.42 -34.08
C ASP A 320 -3.76 -12.33 -34.67
N LEU A 321 -3.22 -11.17 -35.08
CA LEU A 321 -3.97 -10.05 -35.69
C LEU A 321 -4.47 -10.33 -37.13
N HIS A 322 -4.14 -11.49 -37.69
CA HIS A 322 -4.40 -11.85 -39.09
C HIS A 322 -5.30 -13.08 -39.27
N GLU A 323 -5.84 -13.66 -38.20
CA GLU A 323 -6.81 -14.75 -38.33
C GLU A 323 -8.20 -14.18 -38.67
N GLU A 324 -8.77 -14.60 -39.81
CA GLU A 324 -10.15 -14.29 -40.18
C GLU A 324 -11.10 -15.03 -39.24
N VAL A 325 -11.71 -14.30 -38.31
CA VAL A 325 -12.70 -14.86 -37.38
C VAL A 325 -14.03 -15.03 -38.13
N ASP A 326 -14.50 -16.27 -38.21
CA ASP A 326 -15.75 -16.63 -38.88
C ASP A 326 -16.97 -16.02 -38.15
N SER A 327 -17.63 -15.06 -38.78
CA SER A 327 -18.65 -14.19 -38.17
C SER A 327 -19.95 -14.89 -37.73
N TRP A 328 -20.10 -16.19 -38.00
CA TRP A 328 -21.30 -16.97 -37.74
C TRP A 328 -21.30 -17.68 -36.38
N ILE A 329 -20.17 -17.70 -35.67
CA ILE A 329 -20.05 -18.32 -34.34
C ILE A 329 -19.89 -17.22 -33.30
N GLU A 330 -20.71 -17.23 -32.25
CA GLU A 330 -20.52 -16.30 -31.13
C GLU A 330 -19.10 -16.47 -30.56
N PRO A 331 -18.30 -15.39 -30.47
CA PRO A 331 -16.92 -15.50 -30.03
C PRO A 331 -16.86 -15.98 -28.57
N PRO A 332 -15.91 -16.85 -28.22
CA PRO A 332 -15.79 -17.37 -26.87
C PRO A 332 -15.58 -16.23 -25.87
N THR A 333 -16.40 -16.15 -24.83
CA THR A 333 -16.28 -15.10 -23.80
C THR A 333 -15.08 -15.29 -22.86
N ASN A 334 -14.27 -16.32 -23.08
CA ASN A 334 -13.15 -16.74 -22.24
C ASN A 334 -11.80 -16.30 -22.82
N ASN A 335 -11.75 -15.10 -23.40
CA ASN A 335 -10.56 -14.56 -24.05
C ASN A 335 -10.18 -13.18 -23.50
N PHE A 336 -9.06 -12.68 -23.98
CA PHE A 336 -8.47 -11.43 -23.59
C PHE A 336 -9.26 -10.22 -24.10
N GLU A 337 -9.84 -10.31 -25.30
CA GLU A 337 -10.66 -9.27 -25.92
C GLU A 337 -11.91 -9.01 -25.06
N THR A 338 -12.58 -10.08 -24.61
CA THR A 338 -13.73 -10.00 -23.70
C THR A 338 -13.34 -9.39 -22.36
N PHE A 339 -12.16 -9.75 -21.84
CA PHE A 339 -11.62 -9.15 -20.62
C PHE A 339 -11.46 -7.64 -20.78
N MET A 340 -10.77 -7.20 -21.84
CA MET A 340 -10.53 -5.79 -22.15
C MET A 340 -11.83 -5.01 -22.34
N LYS A 341 -12.81 -5.60 -23.04
CA LYS A 341 -14.15 -5.06 -23.19
C LYS A 341 -14.82 -4.85 -21.85
N TYR A 342 -14.83 -5.85 -20.96
CA TYR A 342 -15.45 -5.72 -19.64
C TYR A 342 -14.77 -4.69 -18.75
N VAL A 343 -13.43 -4.66 -18.69
CA VAL A 343 -12.74 -3.63 -17.90
C VAL A 343 -12.86 -2.24 -18.50
N SER A 344 -13.20 -2.11 -19.79
CA SER A 344 -13.44 -0.82 -20.43
C SER A 344 -14.76 -0.16 -20.03
N PHE A 345 -15.70 -0.91 -19.41
CA PHE A 345 -16.98 -0.36 -18.98
C PHE A 345 -16.86 0.65 -17.83
N VAL A 346 -15.75 0.66 -17.09
CA VAL A 346 -15.51 1.73 -16.11
C VAL A 346 -15.14 3.05 -16.80
N PRO A 347 -15.55 4.20 -16.26
CA PRO A 347 -15.24 5.51 -16.83
C PRO A 347 -13.75 5.77 -17.06
N SER A 348 -12.88 5.29 -16.17
CA SER A 348 -11.43 5.41 -16.30
C SER A 348 -10.73 4.08 -16.04
N LEU A 349 -9.96 3.62 -17.03
CA LEU A 349 -9.13 2.42 -16.94
C LEU A 349 -7.66 2.82 -16.98
N ILE A 350 -6.90 2.41 -15.98
CA ILE A 350 -5.45 2.64 -15.90
C ILE A 350 -4.74 1.29 -15.90
N ILE A 351 -3.88 1.05 -16.88
CA ILE A 351 -3.06 -0.16 -16.99
C ILE A 351 -1.63 0.22 -16.67
N VAL A 352 -1.09 -0.35 -15.59
CA VAL A 352 0.32 -0.19 -15.21
C VAL A 352 1.06 -1.45 -15.61
N LEU A 353 1.98 -1.32 -16.56
CA LEU A 353 2.73 -2.45 -17.12
C LEU A 353 3.70 -3.06 -16.10
N LYS A 354 3.94 -4.37 -16.23
CA LYS A 354 4.92 -5.11 -15.44
C LYS A 354 6.35 -4.61 -15.68
N LYS A 355 7.24 -4.76 -14.68
CA LYS A 355 8.64 -4.27 -14.66
C LYS A 355 9.61 -4.94 -15.66
N THR A 356 9.13 -5.75 -16.59
CA THR A 356 9.98 -6.42 -17.57
C THR A 356 10.13 -5.59 -18.84
N PRO A 357 11.30 -5.58 -19.51
CA PRO A 357 11.43 -5.00 -20.84
C PRO A 357 10.60 -5.84 -21.79
N VAL A 358 9.34 -5.45 -21.96
CA VAL A 358 8.46 -6.08 -22.93
C VAL A 358 8.82 -5.47 -24.27
N ARG A 359 9.20 -6.35 -25.19
CA ARG A 359 9.56 -6.01 -26.55
C ARG A 359 8.39 -6.34 -27.44
N VAL A 360 8.16 -5.50 -28.43
CA VAL A 360 7.02 -5.64 -29.32
C VAL A 360 7.50 -5.92 -30.74
N ASN A 361 6.96 -6.98 -31.34
CA ASN A 361 7.18 -7.30 -32.74
C ASN A 361 6.49 -6.24 -33.60
N THR A 362 7.19 -5.72 -34.60
CA THR A 362 6.68 -4.68 -35.50
C THR A 362 6.47 -5.27 -36.90
N CYS A 363 5.29 -5.06 -37.49
CA CYS A 363 4.99 -5.50 -38.86
C CYS A 363 4.65 -4.33 -39.77
N LYS A 364 5.29 -4.27 -40.95
CA LYS A 364 4.99 -3.27 -41.97
C LYS A 364 3.56 -3.34 -42.51
N LYS A 365 2.96 -4.54 -42.57
CA LYS A 365 1.58 -4.73 -43.05
C LYS A 365 0.53 -4.14 -42.10
N CYS A 366 0.87 -4.02 -40.81
CA CYS A 366 -0.04 -3.50 -39.77
C CYS A 366 0.12 -2.00 -39.49
N GLY A 367 0.91 -1.27 -40.30
CA GLY A 367 1.05 0.19 -40.20
C GLY A 367 2.37 0.69 -39.60
N PHE A 368 3.30 -0.20 -39.21
CA PHE A 368 4.62 0.22 -38.73
C PHE A 368 5.53 0.64 -39.89
N LYS A 369 6.20 1.79 -39.75
CA LYS A 369 7.07 2.35 -40.82
C LYS A 369 8.30 1.47 -41.14
N LYS A 370 8.79 0.67 -40.19
CA LYS A 370 9.92 -0.27 -40.37
C LYS A 370 9.67 -1.56 -39.59
N GLN A 371 10.03 -2.70 -40.18
CA GLN A 371 10.08 -3.99 -39.50
C GLN A 371 11.39 -4.03 -38.72
N GLN A 372 11.30 -4.03 -37.40
CA GLN A 372 12.40 -4.20 -36.46
C GLN A 372 12.16 -5.47 -35.65
N SER A 373 13.25 -6.18 -35.33
CA SER A 373 13.20 -7.45 -34.62
C SER A 373 12.59 -7.34 -33.23
N ASP A 374 12.64 -6.15 -32.61
CA ASP A 374 12.06 -5.84 -31.30
C ASP A 374 12.09 -4.31 -31.05
N LYS A 375 10.97 -3.68 -30.67
CA LYS A 375 10.95 -2.28 -30.18
C LYS A 375 10.59 -2.23 -28.69
N LEU A 376 11.23 -1.33 -27.94
CA LEU A 376 10.88 -1.10 -26.53
C LEU A 376 9.54 -0.35 -26.44
N ILE A 377 8.62 -0.82 -25.60
CA ILE A 377 7.31 -0.19 -25.41
C ILE A 377 7.40 1.29 -25.09
N GLU A 378 8.38 1.66 -24.26
CA GLU A 378 8.59 3.05 -23.82
C GLU A 378 8.91 4.01 -24.98
N THR A 379 9.27 3.47 -26.14
CA THR A 379 9.61 4.23 -27.36
C THR A 379 8.50 4.18 -28.42
N LEU A 380 7.35 3.57 -28.12
CA LEU A 380 6.21 3.57 -29.02
C LEU A 380 5.58 4.96 -29.11
N THR A 381 5.28 5.37 -30.33
CA THR A 381 4.54 6.59 -30.62
C THR A 381 3.03 6.39 -30.40
N SER A 382 2.26 7.46 -30.24
CA SER A 382 0.81 7.36 -30.04
C SER A 382 0.10 6.58 -31.16
N GLN A 383 0.50 6.75 -32.42
CA GLN A 383 -0.05 5.99 -33.55
C GLN A 383 0.24 4.48 -33.46
N GLU A 384 1.43 4.11 -32.99
CA GLU A 384 1.78 2.70 -32.80
C GLU A 384 0.98 2.08 -31.65
N TRP A 385 0.70 2.84 -30.59
CA TRP A 385 -0.21 2.43 -29.52
C TRP A 385 -1.64 2.26 -30.01
N GLU A 386 -2.16 3.19 -30.81
CA GLU A 386 -3.49 3.07 -31.41
C GLU A 386 -3.64 1.78 -32.23
N ILE A 387 -2.62 1.41 -33.01
CA ILE A 387 -2.63 0.16 -33.78
C ILE A 387 -2.79 -1.07 -32.87
N PHE A 388 -2.04 -1.15 -31.76
CA PHE A 388 -2.17 -2.27 -30.81
C PHE A 388 -3.53 -2.32 -30.12
N LEU A 389 -4.05 -1.15 -29.73
CA LEU A 389 -5.27 -1.07 -28.94
C LEU A 389 -6.54 -1.15 -29.78
N LYS A 390 -6.45 -0.94 -31.10
CA LYS A 390 -7.59 -0.90 -32.03
C LYS A 390 -8.47 -2.16 -31.96
N GLN A 391 -7.87 -3.33 -31.73
CA GLN A 391 -8.59 -4.61 -31.69
C GLN A 391 -9.38 -4.84 -30.40
N LEU A 392 -9.17 -4.03 -29.37
CA LEU A 392 -9.69 -4.33 -28.02
C LEU A 392 -11.11 -3.79 -27.79
N GLU A 393 -11.77 -3.27 -28.84
CA GLU A 393 -13.13 -2.69 -28.80
C GLU A 393 -13.41 -1.86 -27.54
N ILE A 394 -12.41 -1.07 -27.11
CA ILE A 394 -12.48 -0.33 -25.86
C ILE A 394 -13.60 0.70 -26.00
N GLN A 395 -14.58 0.67 -25.09
CA GLN A 395 -15.69 1.64 -25.10
C GLN A 395 -15.19 3.08 -24.93
N ASP A 396 -16.09 4.05 -25.06
CA ASP A 396 -15.84 5.49 -24.89
C ASP A 396 -15.43 5.87 -23.44
N ASN A 397 -14.30 5.36 -22.97
CA ASN A 397 -13.74 5.58 -21.63
C ASN A 397 -12.40 6.34 -21.69
N LYS A 398 -11.91 6.77 -20.52
CA LYS A 398 -10.56 7.31 -20.40
C LYS A 398 -9.58 6.17 -20.13
N LEU A 399 -8.83 5.78 -21.16
CA LEU A 399 -7.78 4.77 -21.04
C LEU A 399 -6.42 5.43 -20.84
N LYS A 400 -5.66 4.92 -19.87
CA LYS A 400 -4.30 5.33 -19.57
C LYS A 400 -3.39 4.12 -19.45
N ILE A 401 -2.27 4.12 -20.16
CA ILE A 401 -1.23 3.10 -20.05
C ILE A 401 0.01 3.75 -19.45
N GLN A 402 0.53 3.14 -18.40
CA GLN A 402 1.70 3.62 -17.67
C GLN A 402 2.79 2.55 -17.62
N SER A 403 4.05 2.99 -17.63
CA SER A 403 5.18 2.12 -17.31
C SER A 403 5.12 1.65 -15.86
N HIS A 404 5.95 0.66 -15.51
CA HIS A 404 6.07 0.20 -14.12
C HIS A 404 6.46 1.32 -13.13
N ASN A 405 7.09 2.40 -13.61
CA ASN A 405 7.44 3.59 -12.83
C ASN A 405 6.32 4.65 -12.80
N SER A 406 5.12 4.30 -13.24
CA SER A 406 3.96 5.21 -13.34
C SER A 406 4.18 6.40 -14.29
N VAL A 407 5.11 6.26 -15.25
CA VAL A 407 5.29 7.23 -16.33
C VAL A 407 4.23 6.97 -17.39
N ASP A 408 3.58 8.02 -17.87
CA ASP A 408 2.52 7.91 -18.87
C ASP A 408 3.11 7.56 -20.23
N LEU A 409 2.67 6.44 -20.80
CA LEU A 409 3.11 5.95 -22.10
C LEU A 409 2.07 6.23 -23.19
N TYR A 410 0.79 6.13 -22.83
CA TYR A 410 -0.32 6.39 -23.71
C TYR A 410 -1.53 6.87 -22.91
N THR A 411 -2.28 7.81 -23.46
CA THR A 411 -3.56 8.25 -22.90
C THR A 411 -4.49 8.56 -24.05
N VAL A 412 -5.72 8.04 -23.97
CA VAL A 412 -6.80 8.41 -24.88
C VAL A 412 -8.03 8.72 -24.04
N SER A 413 -8.67 9.84 -24.38
CA SER A 413 -9.97 10.20 -23.85
C SER A 413 -10.78 10.80 -24.98
N LYS A 414 -12.04 10.42 -25.07
CA LYS A 414 -12.99 11.06 -26.00
C LYS A 414 -13.41 12.46 -25.54
N TYR A 415 -13.10 12.82 -24.28
CA TYR A 415 -13.53 14.06 -23.63
C TYR A 415 -12.43 15.12 -23.52
N ASP A 416 -11.28 14.91 -24.19
CA ASP A 416 -10.17 15.88 -24.23
C ASP A 416 -10.20 16.68 -25.55
#